data_AF-A0A9P0K5Z4-F1
#
_entry.id   AF-A0A9P0K5Z4-F1
#
_cell.length_a   1.000
_cell.length_b   1.000
_cell.length_c   1.000
_cell.angle_alpha   90.00
_cell.angle_beta   90.00
_cell.angle_gamma   90.00
#
_symmetry.space_group_name_H-M   'P 1'
#
loop_
_entity.id
_entity.type
_entity.pdbx_description
1 polymer ?
#
loop_
_entity_poly.entity_id
_entity_poly.type
_entity_poly.pdbx_seq_one_letter_code
_entity_poly.pdbx_strand_id
1 'polypeptide(L)'
;MEMMLNKIVPEGLPYRHSCEGPDDMPAHVKACFLGSSLTIPITEGKLNLGKWQGVWLCEHRDLAGSRKLLVTINGCLRDDAACTPLSPVSPMASTSS
;
A
#
# COMPACT_ATOMS: atom_id res chain seq x y z
N MET A 1 -18.10 -1.16 2.88
CA MET A 1 -17.42 0.09 2.45
C MET A 1 -18.29 0.85 1.48
N GLU A 2 -18.65 0.26 0.33
CA GLU A 2 -19.46 0.92 -0.72
C GLU A 2 -20.76 1.54 -0.20
N MET A 3 -21.54 0.81 0.61
CA MET A 3 -22.77 1.35 1.23
C MET A 3 -22.56 2.67 1.98
N MET A 4 -21.44 2.82 2.70
CA MET A 4 -21.15 4.06 3.43
C MET A 4 -20.63 5.15 2.50
N LEU A 5 -19.82 4.81 1.50
CA LEU A 5 -19.35 5.77 0.50
C LEU A 5 -20.52 6.34 -0.32
N ASN A 6 -21.52 5.54 -0.68
CA ASN A 6 -22.73 6.00 -1.36
C ASN A 6 -23.60 6.93 -0.50
N LYS A 7 -23.51 6.84 0.83
CA LYS A 7 -24.18 7.78 1.73
C LYS A 7 -23.43 9.12 1.83
N ILE A 8 -22.10 9.09 1.78
CA ILE A 8 -21.24 10.28 1.92
C ILE A 8 -21.12 11.02 0.58
N VAL A 9 -21.05 10.27 -0.51
CA VAL A 9 -20.91 10.76 -1.88
C VAL A 9 -21.99 10.10 -2.74
N PRO A 10 -23.24 10.58 -2.66
CA PRO A 10 -24.35 10.00 -3.40
C PRO A 10 -24.20 10.24 -4.89
N GLU A 11 -24.62 9.26 -5.68
CA GLU A 11 -24.91 9.43 -7.09
C GLU A 11 -26.17 10.28 -7.30
N GLY A 12 -26.28 10.93 -8.45
CA GLY A 12 -27.46 11.71 -8.83
C GLY A 12 -27.62 13.09 -8.17
N LEU A 13 -26.65 13.54 -7.36
CA LEU A 13 -26.55 14.96 -7.01
C LEU A 13 -26.19 15.79 -8.26
N PRO A 14 -26.52 17.10 -8.30
CA PRO A 14 -26.25 17.97 -9.44
C PRO A 14 -24.76 18.35 -9.54
N TYR A 15 -23.90 17.35 -9.73
CA TYR A 15 -22.48 17.55 -9.98
C TYR A 15 -22.27 18.23 -11.33
N ARG A 16 -21.27 19.11 -11.40
CA ARG A 16 -20.91 19.79 -12.66
C ARG A 16 -20.23 18.88 -13.67
N HIS A 17 -19.57 17.82 -13.19
CA HIS A 17 -18.95 16.79 -14.02
C HIS A 17 -19.82 15.54 -13.94
N SER A 18 -20.41 15.14 -15.05
CA SER A 18 -21.26 13.95 -15.12
C SER A 18 -21.36 13.44 -16.56
N CYS A 19 -20.41 13.85 -17.40
CA CYS A 19 -20.47 13.57 -18.84
C CYS A 19 -20.22 12.09 -19.13
N GLU A 20 -19.58 11.35 -18.21
CA GLU A 20 -19.30 9.93 -18.39
C GLU A 20 -20.31 9.02 -17.68
N GLY A 21 -21.36 9.56 -17.06
CA GLY A 21 -22.38 8.79 -16.35
C GLY A 21 -22.72 9.34 -14.96
N PRO A 22 -23.72 8.74 -14.29
CA PRO A 22 -24.18 9.19 -12.97
C PRO A 22 -23.16 8.92 -11.84
N ASP A 23 -22.24 7.97 -12.05
CA ASP A 23 -21.20 7.53 -11.11
C ASP A 23 -19.85 8.24 -11.32
N ASP A 24 -19.74 9.11 -12.34
CA ASP A 24 -18.51 9.79 -12.76
C ASP A 24 -17.91 10.67 -11.66
N MET A 25 -18.54 11.81 -11.34
CA MET A 25 -18.06 12.67 -10.25
C MET A 25 -18.06 11.98 -8.87
N PRO A 26 -19.07 11.17 -8.50
CA PRO A 26 -18.99 10.38 -7.27
C PRO A 26 -17.73 9.52 -7.19
N ALA A 27 -17.35 8.84 -8.27
CA ALA A 27 -16.12 8.05 -8.32
C ALA A 27 -14.86 8.89 -8.12
N HIS A 28 -14.78 10.07 -8.73
CA HIS A 28 -13.69 11.02 -8.51
C HIS A 28 -13.57 11.43 -7.05
N VAL A 29 -14.68 11.80 -6.40
CA VAL A 29 -14.69 12.22 -5.00
C VAL A 29 -14.31 11.05 -4.07
N LYS A 30 -14.89 9.86 -4.29
CA LYS A 30 -14.53 8.63 -3.52
C LYS A 30 -13.03 8.31 -3.65
N ALA A 31 -12.47 8.40 -4.86
CA ALA A 31 -11.05 8.15 -5.11
C ALA A 31 -10.15 9.19 -4.43
N CYS A 32 -10.52 10.47 -4.41
CA CYS A 32 -9.78 11.50 -3.67
C CYS A 32 -9.78 11.25 -2.16
N PHE A 33 -10.88 10.73 -1.60
CA PHE A 33 -10.96 10.41 -0.18
C PHE A 33 -10.11 9.20 0.23
N LEU A 34 -10.13 8.14 -0.57
CA LEU A 34 -9.40 6.90 -0.24
C LEU A 34 -7.91 6.97 -0.64
N GLY A 35 -7.58 7.77 -1.65
CA GLY A 35 -6.26 7.84 -2.24
C GLY A 35 -6.01 6.75 -3.29
N SER A 36 -5.00 6.99 -4.13
CA SER A 36 -4.65 6.11 -5.27
C SER A 36 -3.39 5.26 -5.04
N SER A 37 -2.78 5.36 -3.85
CA SER A 37 -1.52 4.69 -3.54
C SER A 37 -1.40 4.38 -2.06
N LEU A 38 -0.62 3.35 -1.74
CA LEU A 38 -0.32 2.95 -0.38
C LEU A 38 1.13 2.46 -0.30
N THR A 39 1.73 2.60 0.88
CA THR A 39 3.07 2.11 1.18
C THR A 39 2.97 1.05 2.26
N ILE A 40 3.44 -0.16 1.97
CA ILE A 40 3.41 -1.30 2.90
C ILE A 40 4.85 -1.66 3.25
N PRO A 41 5.22 -1.70 4.54
CA PRO A 41 6.52 -2.20 4.95
C PRO A 41 6.67 -3.68 4.60
N ILE A 42 7.89 -4.08 4.22
CA ILE A 42 8.24 -5.49 3.99
C ILE A 42 9.24 -5.89 5.05
N THR A 43 8.99 -7.02 5.72
CA THR A 43 9.87 -7.55 6.76
C THR A 43 10.04 -9.05 6.51
N GLU A 44 11.29 -9.53 6.48
CA GLU A 44 11.60 -10.94 6.20
C GLU A 44 10.93 -11.47 4.91
N GLY A 45 10.93 -10.65 3.85
CA GLY A 45 10.35 -11.01 2.55
C GLY A 45 8.82 -11.09 2.52
N LYS A 46 8.12 -10.63 3.56
CA LYS A 46 6.65 -10.65 3.66
C LYS A 46 6.10 -9.24 3.84
N LEU A 47 4.93 -8.97 3.27
CA LEU A 47 4.17 -7.76 3.56
C LEU A 47 3.85 -7.73 5.06
N ASN A 48 4.24 -6.66 5.74
CA ASN A 48 4.02 -6.49 7.18
C ASN A 48 2.61 -5.91 7.42
N LEU A 49 1.62 -6.79 7.25
CA LEU A 49 0.21 -6.50 7.47
C LEU A 49 -0.25 -7.11 8.80
N GLY A 50 -1.12 -6.41 9.51
CA GLY A 50 -1.82 -6.95 10.67
C GLY A 50 -2.79 -8.07 10.27
N LYS A 51 -3.19 -8.90 11.24
CA LYS A 51 -4.06 -10.08 11.04
C LYS A 51 -5.33 -9.81 10.22
N TRP A 52 -5.86 -8.60 10.31
CA TRP A 52 -7.12 -8.18 9.67
C TRP A 52 -6.94 -7.11 8.59
N GLN A 53 -5.70 -6.78 8.22
CA GLN A 53 -5.42 -5.82 7.16
C GLN A 53 -5.38 -6.54 5.81
N GLY A 54 -6.03 -5.94 4.81
CA GLY A 54 -6.02 -6.40 3.43
C GLY A 54 -5.76 -5.23 2.49
N VAL A 55 -5.21 -5.53 1.31
CA VAL A 55 -4.98 -4.56 0.24
C VAL A 55 -6.13 -4.69 -0.74
N TRP A 56 -6.81 -3.58 -1.01
CA TRP A 56 -8.01 -3.55 -1.85
C TRP A 56 -7.83 -2.58 -3.00
N LEU A 57 -8.24 -3.00 -4.20
CA LEU A 57 -8.52 -2.10 -5.30
C LEU A 57 -10.00 -1.73 -5.22
N CYS A 58 -10.29 -0.47 -4.90
CA CYS A 58 -11.65 0.04 -4.88
C CYS A 58 -11.99 0.65 -6.25
N GLU A 59 -12.71 -0.09 -7.08
CA GLU A 59 -13.32 0.44 -8.29
C GLU A 59 -14.63 1.16 -7.93
N HIS A 60 -14.78 2.40 -8.38
CA HIS A 60 -15.93 3.23 -8.05
C HIS A 60 -16.84 3.51 -9.24
N ARG A 61 -16.48 3.01 -10.43
CA ARG A 61 -17.37 3.01 -11.60
C ARG A 61 -18.08 1.66 -11.72
N ASP A 62 -19.38 1.69 -11.97
CA ASP A 62 -20.20 0.47 -12.15
C ASP A 62 -19.81 -0.28 -13.43
N LEU A 63 -19.46 0.47 -14.47
CA LEU A 63 -19.03 -0.05 -15.78
C LEU A 63 -17.58 0.32 -16.06
N ALA A 64 -16.68 -0.13 -15.18
CA ALA A 64 -15.26 0.11 -15.30
C ALA A 64 -14.59 -0.80 -16.35
N GLY A 65 -13.62 -0.24 -17.07
CA GLY A 65 -12.62 -1.01 -17.82
C GLY A 65 -11.53 -1.59 -16.91
N SER A 66 -10.56 -2.28 -17.52
CA SER A 66 -9.41 -2.83 -16.78
C SER A 66 -8.57 -1.75 -16.12
N ARG A 67 -7.92 -2.11 -15.00
CA ARG A 67 -6.99 -1.23 -14.26
C ARG A 67 -5.59 -1.80 -14.28
N LYS A 68 -4.61 -0.91 -14.22
CA LYS A 68 -3.19 -1.25 -14.08
C LYS A 68 -2.72 -0.82 -12.71
N LEU A 69 -2.05 -1.74 -12.01
CA LEU A 69 -1.42 -1.46 -10.72
C LEU A 69 0.08 -1.41 -10.92
N LEU A 70 0.71 -0.33 -10.43
CA LEU A 70 2.16 -0.22 -10.37
C LEU A 70 2.62 -0.62 -8.99
N VAL A 71 3.57 -1.56 -8.92
CA VAL A 71 4.20 -1.97 -7.66
C VAL A 71 5.69 -1.65 -7.74
N THR A 72 6.15 -0.84 -6.79
CA THR A 72 7.57 -0.54 -6.62
C THR A 72 8.03 -1.14 -5.31
N ILE A 73 9.06 -2.00 -5.38
CA ILE A 73 9.70 -2.60 -4.21
C ILE A 73 11.06 -1.96 -4.07
N ASN A 74 11.35 -1.41 -2.89
CA ASN A 74 12.63 -0.80 -2.54
C ASN A 74 13.08 -1.34 -1.18
N GLY A 75 14.36 -1.70 -1.07
CA GLY A 75 14.97 -2.24 0.14
C GLY A 75 16.34 -2.87 -0.16
N CYS A 76 16.90 -3.54 0.85
CA CYS A 76 18.11 -4.34 0.72
C CYS A 76 17.79 -5.83 0.89
N LEU A 77 18.65 -6.70 0.35
CA LEU A 77 18.61 -8.12 0.65
C LEU A 77 19.02 -8.34 2.11
N ARG A 78 18.51 -9.41 2.71
CA ARG A 78 18.95 -9.84 4.03
C ARG A 78 20.33 -10.48 3.88
N ASP A 79 21.33 -9.95 4.58
CA ASP A 79 22.63 -10.61 4.68
C ASP A 79 22.51 -11.78 5.67
N ASP A 80 22.40 -12.99 5.17
CA ASP A 80 22.41 -14.20 6.02
C ASP A 80 23.76 -14.39 6.75
N ALA A 81 24.83 -13.71 6.27
CA ALA A 81 26.14 -13.68 6.91
C ALA A 81 26.20 -12.80 8.18
N ALA A 82 25.28 -11.85 8.35
CA ALA A 82 25.24 -10.96 9.52
C ALA A 82 24.55 -11.58 10.74
N CYS A 83 23.93 -12.76 10.59
CA CYS A 83 23.30 -13.54 11.67
C CYS A 83 24.28 -14.52 12.33
N THR A 84 25.56 -14.17 12.42
CA THR A 84 26.46 -14.80 13.39
C THR A 84 26.62 -13.82 14.53
N PRO A 85 26.20 -14.13 15.78
CA PRO A 85 26.60 -13.29 16.90
C PRO A 85 28.13 -13.32 16.94
N LEU A 86 28.77 -12.19 16.66
CA LEU A 86 30.18 -12.00 17.02
C LEU A 86 30.22 -12.19 18.53
N SER A 87 30.77 -13.32 18.97
CA SER A 87 31.02 -13.56 20.39
C SER A 87 31.95 -12.43 20.89
N PRO A 88 31.73 -11.89 22.09
CA PRO A 88 32.63 -10.91 22.67
C PRO A 88 33.84 -11.66 23.24
N VAL A 89 34.72 -12.14 22.37
CA VAL A 89 36.05 -12.56 22.78
C VAL A 89 37.05 -11.92 21.84
N SER A 90 37.48 -10.71 22.21
CA SER A 90 38.79 -10.22 21.80
C SER A 90 39.86 -11.17 22.33
N PRO A 91 40.82 -11.63 21.52
CA PRO A 91 42.14 -11.98 22.00
C PRO A 91 43.04 -10.75 21.89
N MET A 92 43.71 -10.45 22.99
CA MET A 92 44.78 -9.47 23.11
C MET A 92 45.78 -9.61 21.95
N ALA A 93 46.08 -8.50 21.28
CA ALA A 93 47.28 -8.40 20.47
C ALA A 93 48.49 -8.37 21.43
N SER A 94 49.14 -9.52 21.62
CA SER A 94 50.51 -9.59 22.08
C SER A 94 51.44 -9.34 20.89
N THR A 95 52.17 -8.22 20.91
CA THR A 95 53.43 -8.12 20.18
C THR A 95 54.47 -7.57 21.14
N SER A 96 55.23 -8.51 21.71
CA SER A 96 56.57 -8.27 22.21
C SER A 96 57.51 -8.13 21.02
N SER A 97 58.13 -6.95 20.87
CA SER A 97 59.54 -6.70 20.52
C SER A 97 59.73 -5.20 20.35
#